data_AF-A0A329L636-F1
#
_entry.id   AF-A0A329L636-F1
#
_cell.length_a   1.000
_cell.length_b   1.000
_cell.length_c   1.000
_cell.angle_alpha   90.00
_cell.angle_beta   90.00
_cell.angle_gamma   90.00
#
_symmetry.space_group_name_H-M   'P 1'
#
loop_
_entity.id
_entity.type
_entity.pdbx_description
1 polymer ?
#
loop_
_entity_poly.entity_id
_entity_poly.type
_entity_poly.pdbx_seq_one_letter_code
_entity_poly.pdbx_strand_id
1 'polypeptide(L)' 'MLSREYEKTVQAVADLQDAIEACRNVADTIQLALYQGRISLFAAVILLHKLAIIEGDLVLQLYLAEAQKAFLAHLIKNS' A
#
# COMPACT_ATOMS: atom_id res chain seq x y z
N MET A 1 -20.95 17.51 -5.53
CA MET A 1 -20.39 17.01 -4.25
C MET A 1 -19.79 15.61 -4.45
N LEU A 2 -20.56 14.64 -4.95
CA LEU A 2 -20.11 13.27 -5.24
C LEU A 2 -18.89 13.17 -6.18
N SER A 3 -18.81 13.99 -7.24
CA SER A 3 -17.63 13.98 -8.15
C SER A 3 -16.31 14.31 -7.45
N ARG A 4 -16.33 15.26 -6.50
CA ARG A 4 -15.14 15.65 -5.76
C ARG A 4 -14.69 14.59 -4.75
N GLU A 5 -15.65 13.88 -4.16
CA GLU A 5 -15.35 12.73 -3.31
C GLU A 5 -14.77 11.57 -4.12
N TYR A 6 -15.33 11.32 -5.31
CA TYR A 6 -14.81 10.33 -6.25
C TYR A 6 -13.35 10.62 -6.65
N GLU A 7 -13.03 11.86 -7.02
CA GLU A 7 -11.66 12.29 -7.35
C GLU A 7 -10.69 12.08 -6.18
N LYS A 8 -11.10 12.42 -4.95
CA LYS A 8 -10.26 12.17 -3.76
C LYS A 8 -9.99 10.68 -3.55
N THR A 9 -11.00 9.83 -3.73
CA THR A 9 -10.83 8.37 -3.58
C THR A 9 -9.92 7.82 -4.68
N VAL A 10 -9.99 8.34 -5.92
CA VAL A 10 -9.06 7.97 -7.00
C VAL A 10 -7.62 8.28 -6.61
N GLN A 11 -7.36 9.48 -6.08
CA GLN A 11 -6.01 9.86 -5.64
C GLN A 11 -5.53 8.97 -4.48
N ALA A 12 -6.37 8.72 -3.49
CA ALA A 12 -6.02 7.86 -2.36
C ALA A 12 -5.66 6.43 -2.80
N VAL A 13 -6.36 5.87 -3.78
CA VAL A 13 -6.03 4.56 -4.38
C VAL A 13 -4.64 4.58 -5.00
N ALA A 14 -4.30 5.63 -5.76
CA ALA A 14 -2.97 5.77 -6.36
C ALA A 14 -1.87 5.88 -5.30
N ASP A 15 -2.08 6.74 -4.29
CA ASP A 15 -1.11 6.95 -3.21
C ASP A 15 -0.85 5.64 -2.42
N LEU A 16 -1.89 4.83 -2.20
CA LEU A 16 -1.79 3.53 -1.53
C LEU A 16 -1.00 2.51 -2.38
N GLN A 17 -1.22 2.48 -3.70
CA GLN A 17 -0.46 1.63 -4.61
C GLN A 17 1.02 1.99 -4.61
N ASP A 18 1.34 3.29 -4.66
CA ASP A 18 2.72 3.77 -4.59
C ASP A 18 3.38 3.42 -3.24
N ALA A 19 2.64 3.51 -2.13
CA ALA A 19 3.13 3.14 -0.81
C ALA A 19 3.42 1.63 -0.67
N ILE A 20 2.57 0.78 -1.25
CA ILE A 20 2.79 -0.68 -1.30
C ILE A 20 4.05 -1.00 -2.09
N GLU A 21 4.24 -0.36 -3.25
CA GLU A 21 5.43 -0.57 -4.07
C GLU A 21 6.70 -0.08 -3.35
N ALA A 22 6.62 1.04 -2.62
CA ALA A 22 7.71 1.48 -1.76
C ALA A 22 8.06 0.46 -0.67
N CYS A 23 7.07 -0.23 -0.09
CA CYS A 23 7.33 -1.30 0.87
C CYS A 23 8.13 -2.44 0.23
N ARG A 24 7.78 -2.86 -0.99
CA ARG A 24 8.50 -3.93 -1.70
C ARG A 24 9.95 -3.55 -2.00
N ASN A 25 10.19 -2.32 -2.44
CA ASN A 25 11.55 -1.80 -2.65
C ASN A 25 12.40 -1.80 -1.36
N VAL A 26 11.78 -1.50 -0.22
CA VAL A 26 12.45 -1.59 1.08
C VAL A 26 12.76 -3.05 1.45
N ALA A 27 11.86 -3.99 1.15
CA ALA A 27 12.09 -5.41 1.37
C ALA A 27 13.31 -5.92 0.59
N ASP A 28 13.39 -5.57 -0.70
CA ASP A 28 14.53 -5.90 -1.56
C ASP A 28 15.84 -5.30 -1.03
N THR A 29 15.79 -4.06 -0.54
CA THR A 29 16.93 -3.39 0.07
C THR A 29 17.41 -4.11 1.34
N ILE A 30 16.48 -4.57 2.19
CA ILE A 30 16.81 -5.35 3.39
C ILE A 30 17.45 -6.69 3.00
N GLN A 31 16.87 -7.38 2.03
CA GLN A 31 17.41 -8.66 1.54
C GLN A 31 18.81 -8.49 0.96
N LEU A 32 19.04 -7.46 0.14
CA LEU A 32 20.36 -7.16 -0.42
C LEU A 32 21.38 -6.87 0.69
N ALA A 33 21.00 -6.07 1.71
CA ALA A 33 21.87 -5.78 2.84
C ALA A 33 22.24 -7.05 3.62
N LEU A 34 21.31 -7.99 3.77
CA LEU A 34 21.57 -9.30 4.38
C LEU A 34 22.56 -10.12 3.55
N TYR A 35 22.34 -10.24 2.23
CA TYR A 35 23.25 -10.98 1.34
C TYR A 35 24.66 -10.39 1.29
N GLN A 36 24.79 -9.07 1.43
CA GLN A 36 26.07 -8.37 1.50
C GLN A 36 26.73 -8.45 2.89
N GLY A 37 26.10 -9.10 3.88
CA GLY A 37 26.62 -9.19 5.25
C GLY A 37 26.61 -7.86 6.02
N ARG A 38 25.85 -6.86 5.56
CA ARG A 38 25.76 -5.53 6.19
C ARG A 38 24.83 -5.51 7.41
N ILE A 39 23.92 -6.48 7.49
CA ILE A 39 23.02 -6.68 8.62
C ILE A 39 22.99 -8.16 9.00
N SER A 40 22.67 -8.46 10.26
CA SER A 40 22.50 -9.84 10.72
C SER A 40 21.19 -10.44 10.24
N LEU A 41 21.12 -11.77 10.15
CA LEU A 41 19.87 -12.49 9.86
C LEU A 41 18.75 -12.09 10.82
N PHE A 42 19.06 -11.96 12.11
CA PHE A 42 18.09 -11.56 13.13
C PHE A 42 17.52 -10.16 12.88
N ALA A 43 18.37 -9.18 12.52
CA ALA A 43 17.93 -7.84 12.18
C ALA A 43 17.05 -7.84 10.91
N ALA A 44 17.46 -8.58 9.88
CA ALA A 44 16.69 -8.71 8.64
C ALA A 44 15.29 -9.29 8.89
N VAL A 45 15.18 -10.35 9.69
CA VAL A 45 13.90 -10.98 10.03
C VAL A 45 12.96 -9.99 10.75
N ILE A 46 13.47 -9.23 11.72
CA ILE A 46 12.65 -8.23 12.42
C ILE A 46 12.15 -7.15 11.46
N LEU A 47 13.03 -6.63 10.59
CA LEU A 47 12.68 -5.56 9.65
C LEU A 47 11.65 -6.05 8.62
N LEU A 48 11.87 -7.23 8.02
CA LEU A 48 10.94 -7.82 7.05
C LEU A 48 9.58 -8.14 7.69
N HIS A 49 9.56 -8.62 8.93
CA HIS A 49 8.29 -8.89 9.63
C HIS A 49 7.49 -7.61 9.89
N LYS A 50 8.15 -6.54 10.36
CA LYS A 50 7.49 -5.24 10.53
C LYS A 50 6.96 -4.68 9.21
N LEU A 51 7.75 -4.81 8.15
CA LEU A 51 7.38 -4.35 6.82
C LEU A 51 6.18 -5.12 6.27
N ALA A 52 6.11 -6.44 6.49
CA ALA A 52 4.98 -7.26 6.09
C ALA A 52 3.67 -6.85 6.80
N ILE A 53 3.74 -6.44 8.08
CA ILE A 53 2.58 -5.91 8.81
C ILE A 53 2.11 -4.59 8.17
N ILE A 54 3.04 -3.69 7.84
CA ILE A 54 2.74 -2.40 7.20
C ILE A 54 2.13 -2.62 5.80
N GLU A 55 2.74 -3.47 4.98
CA GLU A 55 2.21 -3.79 3.64
C GLU A 55 0.81 -4.40 3.73
N GLY A 56 0.58 -5.30 4.70
CA GLY A 56 -0.74 -5.90 4.93
C GLY A 56 -1.82 -4.88 5.28
N ASP A 57 -1.51 -3.90 6.12
CA ASP A 57 -2.44 -2.80 6.46
C ASP A 57 -2.73 -1.91 5.25
N LEU A 58 -1.69 -1.54 4.49
CA LEU A 58 -1.85 -0.75 3.26
C LEU A 58 -2.71 -1.47 2.21
N VAL A 59 -2.53 -2.79 2.04
CA VAL A 59 -3.36 -3.61 1.14
C VAL A 59 -4.83 -3.61 1.58
N LEU A 60 -5.10 -3.73 2.89
CA LEU A 60 -6.47 -3.66 3.40
C LEU A 60 -7.10 -2.29 3.12
N GLN A 61 -6.36 -1.22 3.34
CA GLN A 61 -6.81 0.15 3.03
C GLN A 61 -7.08 0.34 1.54
N LEU A 62 -6.24 -0.24 0.67
CA LEU A 62 -6.43 -0.19 -0.78
C LEU A 62 -7.76 -0.86 -1.18
N TYR A 63 -8.04 -2.06 -0.68
CA TYR A 63 -9.32 -2.74 -0.96
C TYR A 63 -10.53 -1.91 -0.54
N LEU A 64 -10.47 -1.26 0.63
CA LEU A 64 -11.55 -0.39 1.11
C LEU A 64 -11.72 0.84 0.20
N ALA A 65 -10.62 1.47 -0.22
CA ALA A 65 -10.64 2.63 -1.10
C ALA A 65 -11.18 2.27 -2.49
N GLU A 66 -10.81 1.11 -3.04
CA GLU A 66 -11.33 0.61 -4.32
C GLU A 66 -12.83 0.31 -4.25
N ALA A 67 -13.31 -0.29 -3.16
CA ALA A 67 -14.73 -0.51 -2.93
C ALA A 67 -15.51 0.81 -2.85
N GLN A 68 -14.99 1.81 -2.12
CA GLN A 68 -15.59 3.14 -2.05
C GLN A 68 -15.63 3.82 -3.42
N LYS A 69 -14.55 3.74 -4.20
CA LYS A 69 -14.47 4.27 -5.56
C LYS A 69 -15.56 3.66 -6.45
N ALA A 70 -15.73 2.34 -6.39
CA ALA A 70 -16.75 1.63 -7.17
C ALA A 70 -18.18 2.06 -6.77
N PHE A 71 -18.44 2.19 -5.47
CA PHE A 71 -19.72 2.67 -4.95
C PHE A 71 -20.05 4.10 -5.41
N LEU A 72 -19.09 5.02 -5.29
CA LEU A 72 -19.27 6.41 -5.75
C LEU A 72 -19.49 6.49 -7.26
N ALA A 73 -18.76 5.69 -8.06
CA ALA A 73 -18.97 5.61 -9.50
C ALA A 73 -20.38 5.14 -9.85
N HIS A 74 -20.93 4.19 -9.09
CA HIS A 74 -22.30 3.72 -9.28
C HIS A 74 -23.34 4.80 -8.96
N LEU A 75 -23.16 5.53 -7.85
CA LEU A 75 -24.06 6.63 -7.49
C LEU A 75 -24.07 7.74 -8.54
N ILE A 76 -22.89 8.14 -9.03
CA ILE A 76 -22.77 9.19 -10.06
C ILE A 76 -23.46 8.78 -11.38
N LYS A 77 -23.42 7.50 -11.74
CA LYS A 77 -24.06 7.01 -12.98
C LYS A 77 -25.60 6.96 -12.89
N ASN A 78 -26.14 6.84 -11.68
CA ASN A 78 -27.57 6.66 -11.43
C ASN A 78 -28.24 7.91 -10.84
N SER A 79 -27.51 9.02 -10.74
CA SER A 79 -27.99 10.35 -10.34
C SER A 79 -28.20 11.24 -11.55
#